data_AF-G3AXB5-F1
#
_entry.id   AF-G3AXB5-F1
#
_cell.length_a   1.000
_cell.length_b   1.000
_cell.length_c   1.000
_cell.angle_alpha   90.00
_cell.angle_beta   90.00
_cell.angle_gamma   90.00
#
_symmetry.space_group_name_H-M   'P 1'
#
loop_
_entity.id
_entity.type
_entity.pdbx_description
1 polymer ?
#
loop_
_entity_poly.entity_id
_entity_poly.type
_entity_poly.pdbx_seq_one_letter_code
_entity_poly.pdbx_strand_id
1 'polypeptide(L)'
;MRHAQLREILEGHGNDYEDVLSRRTDLVQQVIGQAFPLEPKEAIVILCGLSHAELAKDGTPDSMQKVVYDSEKLRQIGKGVYTVTKDTLLVFGDHQYLSTPTPELEYIITQIRDDRSIIPQYMKNCLLYESVIPFTGSMRAGSLEPEKAKERKAKIQDVSAIGSFFTMIGILTIKFGKEKVVEELLVPKVFNGKSGIIEIITERIGNRRQ
;
A
#
# COMPACT_ATOMS: atom_id res chain seq x y z
N MET A 1 8.17 -18.26 -1.15
CA MET A 1 7.02 -18.51 -2.06
C MET A 1 7.49 -19.39 -3.21
N ARG A 2 6.94 -20.60 -3.38
CA ARG A 2 7.26 -21.42 -4.57
C ARG A 2 6.61 -20.75 -5.79
N HIS A 3 7.36 -20.56 -6.88
CA HIS A 3 6.90 -19.97 -8.15
C HIS A 3 5.53 -20.47 -8.64
N ALA A 4 5.10 -21.67 -8.21
CA ALA A 4 3.80 -22.26 -8.52
C ALA A 4 2.58 -21.42 -8.09
N GLN A 5 2.59 -20.77 -6.92
CA GLN A 5 1.41 -20.02 -6.43
C GLN A 5 1.21 -18.67 -7.14
N LEU A 6 2.30 -18.03 -7.55
CA LEU A 6 2.26 -16.84 -8.41
C LEU A 6 1.76 -17.18 -9.82
N ARG A 7 2.06 -18.40 -10.31
CA ARG A 7 1.57 -18.91 -11.58
C ARG A 7 0.06 -19.16 -11.53
N GLU A 8 -0.45 -19.78 -10.48
CA GLU A 8 -1.88 -20.11 -10.30
C GLU A 8 -2.78 -18.86 -10.17
N ILE A 9 -2.30 -17.79 -9.52
CA ILE A 9 -3.06 -16.52 -9.42
C ILE A 9 -3.09 -15.76 -10.77
N LEU A 10 -2.13 -16.03 -11.66
CA LEU A 10 -1.93 -15.35 -12.94
C LEU A 10 -2.18 -16.28 -14.16
N GLU A 11 -2.74 -17.47 -13.93
CA GLU A 11 -2.90 -18.57 -14.90
C GLU A 11 -3.84 -18.24 -16.09
N GLY A 12 -4.47 -17.07 -16.08
CA GLY A 12 -5.25 -16.57 -17.21
C GLY A 12 -4.43 -15.92 -18.34
N HIS A 13 -3.09 -15.81 -18.25
CA HIS A 13 -2.30 -14.92 -19.11
C HIS A 13 -1.18 -15.55 -19.98
N GLY A 14 -1.05 -16.88 -20.04
CA GLY A 14 -0.17 -17.55 -21.02
C GLY A 14 1.31 -17.06 -21.03
N ASN A 15 1.94 -17.05 -22.21
CA ASN A 15 3.35 -16.65 -22.43
C ASN A 15 3.64 -15.15 -22.17
N ASP A 16 2.63 -14.33 -21.87
CA ASP A 16 2.77 -12.88 -21.57
C ASP A 16 3.00 -12.60 -20.07
N TYR A 17 3.24 -13.64 -19.26
CA TYR A 17 3.40 -13.54 -17.80
C TYR A 17 4.50 -12.56 -17.37
N GLU A 18 5.68 -12.66 -18.00
CA GLU A 18 6.83 -11.83 -17.65
C GLU A 18 6.60 -10.36 -18.02
N ASP A 19 5.97 -10.11 -19.17
CA ASP A 19 5.63 -8.76 -19.63
C ASP A 19 4.60 -8.07 -18.73
N VAL A 20 3.56 -8.80 -18.31
CA VAL A 20 2.53 -8.27 -17.40
C VAL A 20 3.14 -7.96 -16.04
N LEU A 21 3.99 -8.84 -15.51
CA LEU A 21 4.67 -8.59 -14.24
C LEU A 21 5.64 -7.43 -14.34
N SER A 22 6.44 -7.36 -15.41
CA SER A 22 7.39 -6.25 -15.62
C SER A 22 6.67 -4.91 -15.62
N ARG A 23 5.57 -4.78 -16.36
CA ARG A 23 4.77 -3.54 -16.39
C ARG A 23 4.25 -3.14 -15.01
N ARG A 24 3.79 -4.12 -14.21
CA ARG A 24 3.29 -3.87 -12.85
C ARG A 24 4.42 -3.46 -11.92
N THR A 25 5.60 -4.09 -12.01
CA THR A 25 6.76 -3.73 -11.20
C THR A 25 7.33 -2.37 -11.58
N ASP A 26 7.31 -2.02 -12.87
CA ASP A 26 7.72 -0.70 -13.36
C ASP A 26 6.80 0.39 -12.81
N LEU A 27 5.49 0.14 -12.75
CA LEU A 27 4.54 1.08 -12.18
C LEU A 27 4.79 1.32 -10.68
N VAL A 28 5.11 0.26 -9.93
CA VAL A 28 5.51 0.39 -8.52
C VAL A 28 6.74 1.29 -8.40
N GLN A 29 7.76 1.06 -9.23
CA GLN A 29 8.97 1.89 -9.23
C GLN A 29 8.69 3.35 -9.62
N GLN A 30 7.78 3.60 -10.58
CA GLN A 30 7.39 4.94 -11.00
C GLN A 30 6.71 5.71 -9.88
N VAL A 31 5.77 5.07 -9.15
CA VAL A 31 5.03 5.72 -8.06
C VAL A 31 5.95 6.05 -6.88
N ILE A 32 6.81 5.11 -6.51
CA ILE A 32 7.77 5.33 -5.41
C ILE A 32 8.84 6.36 -5.83
N GLY A 33 9.29 6.30 -7.07
CA GLY A 33 10.30 7.17 -7.66
C GLY A 33 11.74 6.68 -7.46
N GLN A 34 12.67 7.33 -8.16
CA GLN A 34 14.08 6.89 -8.26
C GLN A 34 14.90 7.04 -6.97
N ALA A 35 14.38 7.79 -5.99
CA ALA A 35 15.01 7.91 -4.66
C ALA A 35 15.05 6.59 -3.88
N PHE A 36 14.21 5.64 -4.28
CA PHE A 36 14.06 4.32 -3.67
C PHE A 36 14.11 3.24 -4.76
N PRO A 37 15.31 2.90 -5.27
CA PRO A 37 15.45 1.86 -6.27
C PRO A 37 15.09 0.48 -5.68
N LEU A 38 14.08 -0.16 -6.26
CA LEU A 38 13.65 -1.49 -5.90
C LEU A 38 14.28 -2.54 -6.82
N GLU A 39 14.62 -3.67 -6.23
CA GLU A 39 14.89 -4.88 -7.00
C GLU A 39 13.57 -5.51 -7.47
N PRO A 40 13.56 -6.23 -8.61
CA PRO A 40 12.34 -6.86 -9.13
C PRO A 40 11.62 -7.75 -8.09
N LYS A 41 12.39 -8.48 -7.28
CA LYS A 41 11.86 -9.33 -6.20
C LYS A 41 11.09 -8.52 -5.14
N GLU A 42 11.55 -7.31 -4.84
CA GLU A 42 10.92 -6.43 -3.84
C GLU A 42 9.62 -5.86 -4.39
N ALA A 43 9.62 -5.41 -5.65
CA ALA A 43 8.42 -4.94 -6.33
C ALA A 43 7.34 -6.04 -6.42
N ILE A 44 7.71 -7.29 -6.69
CA ILE A 44 6.78 -8.43 -6.67
C ILE A 44 6.17 -8.63 -5.28
N VAL A 45 6.97 -8.55 -4.22
CA VAL A 45 6.46 -8.70 -2.85
C VAL A 45 5.51 -7.57 -2.47
N ILE A 46 5.74 -6.35 -2.96
CA ILE A 46 4.78 -5.25 -2.84
C ILE A 46 3.47 -5.59 -3.54
N LEU A 47 3.52 -6.04 -4.80
CA LEU A 47 2.33 -6.40 -5.58
C LEU A 47 1.53 -7.54 -4.94
N CYS A 48 2.20 -8.43 -4.21
CA CYS A 48 1.60 -9.56 -3.51
C CYS A 48 1.53 -9.31 -1.99
N GLY A 49 1.20 -8.08 -1.56
CA GLY A 49 1.37 -7.63 -0.18
C GLY A 49 0.60 -8.39 0.89
N LEU A 50 -0.31 -9.32 0.57
CA LEU A 50 -0.94 -10.24 1.54
C LEU A 50 -0.42 -11.69 1.46
N SER A 51 0.39 -12.01 0.45
CA SER A 51 0.99 -13.33 0.31
C SER A 51 2.15 -13.51 1.29
N HIS A 52 2.34 -14.74 1.80
CA HIS A 52 3.51 -15.08 2.61
C HIS A 52 4.78 -15.18 1.74
N ALA A 53 5.37 -14.03 1.45
CA ALA A 53 6.67 -13.94 0.82
C ALA A 53 7.76 -13.67 1.86
N GLU A 54 8.96 -14.17 1.58
CA GLU A 54 10.15 -13.97 2.41
C GLU A 54 11.14 -13.13 1.59
N LEU A 55 11.52 -11.97 2.13
CA LEU A 55 12.59 -11.15 1.59
C LEU A 55 13.80 -11.28 2.49
N ALA A 56 14.87 -11.77 1.91
CA ALA A 56 16.15 -11.76 2.59
C ALA A 56 16.89 -10.47 2.30
N LYS A 57 17.37 -9.84 3.36
CA LYS A 57 18.35 -8.76 3.29
C LYS A 57 19.73 -9.40 3.44
N ASP A 58 20.62 -9.11 2.50
CA ASP A 58 22.03 -9.44 2.68
C ASP A 58 22.55 -8.64 3.87
N GLY A 59 23.19 -9.32 4.80
CA GLY A 59 23.71 -8.70 6.02
C GLY A 59 24.71 -7.60 5.69
N THR A 60 24.85 -6.64 6.61
CA THR A 60 26.02 -5.76 6.62
C THR A 60 27.30 -6.62 6.69
N PRO A 61 28.46 -6.15 6.18
CA PRO A 61 29.68 -6.94 6.16
C PRO A 61 30.07 -7.58 7.51
N ASP A 62 29.65 -6.99 8.63
CA ASP A 62 29.88 -7.49 9.99
C ASP A 62 28.89 -8.57 10.49
N SER A 63 27.80 -8.86 9.77
CA SER A 63 26.82 -9.88 10.16
C SER A 63 26.61 -10.90 9.04
N MET A 64 27.25 -12.06 9.18
CA MET A 64 27.06 -13.23 8.30
C MET A 64 25.63 -13.83 8.35
N GLN A 65 24.67 -13.20 9.04
CA GLN A 65 23.30 -13.67 9.13
C GLN A 65 22.39 -12.91 8.16
N LYS A 66 21.91 -13.63 7.15
CA LYS A 66 20.86 -13.22 6.24
C LYS A 66 19.56 -13.04 7.03
N VAL A 67 19.11 -11.81 7.21
CA VAL A 67 17.84 -11.53 7.92
C VAL A 67 16.71 -11.72 6.93
N VAL A 68 15.84 -12.69 7.22
CA VAL A 68 14.64 -12.98 6.42
C VAL A 68 13.46 -12.26 7.04
N TYR A 69 12.84 -11.36 6.29
CA TYR A 69 11.59 -10.72 6.67
C TYR A 69 10.45 -11.40 5.93
N ASP A 70 9.50 -11.94 6.70
CA ASP A 70 8.22 -12.33 6.13
C ASP A 70 7.36 -11.08 5.80
N SER A 71 6.49 -11.23 4.83
CA SER A 71 5.53 -10.21 4.39
C SER A 71 4.66 -9.64 5.52
N GLU A 72 4.34 -10.43 6.56
CA GLU A 72 3.51 -9.98 7.67
C GLU A 72 4.29 -8.98 8.52
N LYS A 73 5.55 -9.28 8.82
CA LYS A 73 6.44 -8.38 9.53
C LYS A 73 6.66 -7.09 8.74
N LEU A 74 6.83 -7.18 7.42
CA LEU A 74 6.93 -6.01 6.54
C LEU A 74 5.66 -5.15 6.62
N ARG A 75 4.48 -5.75 6.52
CA ARG A 75 3.20 -5.06 6.69
C ARG A 75 3.11 -4.36 8.04
N GLN A 76 3.47 -5.04 9.13
CA GLN A 76 3.38 -4.46 10.47
C GLN A 76 4.35 -3.28 10.66
N ILE A 77 5.57 -3.38 10.13
CA ILE A 77 6.54 -2.27 10.14
C ILE A 77 5.97 -1.08 9.37
N GLY A 78 5.52 -1.32 8.13
CA GLY A 78 4.98 -0.25 7.29
C GLY A 78 3.74 0.41 7.87
N LYS A 79 2.83 -0.38 8.45
CA LYS A 79 1.67 0.14 9.19
C LYS A 79 2.09 1.00 10.37
N GLY A 80 3.05 0.54 11.19
CA GLY A 80 3.55 1.32 12.33
C GLY A 80 4.13 2.66 11.92
N VAL A 81 4.99 2.69 10.90
CA VAL A 81 5.58 3.94 10.38
C VAL A 81 4.50 4.86 9.82
N TYR A 82 3.58 4.31 9.03
CA TYR A 82 2.46 5.09 8.46
C TYR A 82 1.58 5.69 9.55
N THR A 83 1.15 4.90 10.55
CA THR A 83 0.28 5.38 11.64
C THR A 83 0.95 6.50 12.43
N VAL A 84 2.22 6.34 12.83
CA VAL A 84 2.95 7.38 13.56
C VAL A 84 3.07 8.66 12.72
N THR A 85 3.39 8.52 11.44
CA THR A 85 3.51 9.67 10.52
C THR A 85 2.16 10.38 10.38
N LYS A 86 1.09 9.62 10.14
CA LYS A 86 -0.28 10.13 10.02
C LYS A 86 -0.72 10.89 11.26
N ASP A 87 -0.54 10.30 12.44
CA ASP A 87 -0.96 10.90 13.71
C ASP A 87 -0.13 12.15 14.03
N THR A 88 1.15 12.17 13.66
CA THR A 88 1.99 13.36 13.81
C THR A 88 1.52 14.49 12.88
N LEU A 89 1.21 14.18 11.61
CA LEU A 89 0.68 15.18 10.67
C LEU A 89 -0.70 15.69 11.08
N LEU A 90 -1.55 14.83 11.65
CA LEU A 90 -2.86 15.22 12.17
C LEU A 90 -2.76 16.21 13.33
N VAL A 91 -1.82 15.99 14.25
CA VAL A 91 -1.69 16.82 15.46
C VAL A 91 -0.91 18.12 15.19
N PHE A 92 0.03 18.11 14.24
CA PHE A 92 0.99 19.20 14.06
C PHE A 92 1.04 19.82 12.64
N GLY A 93 0.30 19.27 11.67
CA GLY A 93 0.48 19.58 10.25
C GLY A 93 -0.24 20.83 9.75
N ASP A 94 -1.31 21.29 10.39
CA ASP A 94 -2.02 22.50 9.98
C ASP A 94 -2.54 23.31 11.18
N HIS A 95 -2.12 24.57 11.28
CA HIS A 95 -2.58 25.50 12.30
C HIS A 95 -4.07 25.85 12.14
N GLN A 96 -4.66 25.61 10.96
CA GLN A 96 -6.10 25.78 10.75
C GLN A 96 -6.93 24.87 11.66
N TYR A 97 -6.44 23.67 11.99
CA TYR A 97 -7.12 22.75 12.92
C TYR A 97 -7.30 23.35 14.33
N LEU A 98 -6.45 24.30 14.73
CA LEU A 98 -6.60 25.00 16.01
C LEU A 98 -7.76 26.00 16.01
N SER A 99 -8.22 26.41 14.82
CA SER A 99 -9.35 27.33 14.63
C SER A 99 -10.63 26.63 14.14
N THR A 100 -10.56 25.34 13.81
CA THR A 100 -11.70 24.54 13.34
C THR A 100 -12.63 24.20 14.51
N PRO A 101 -13.96 24.41 14.38
CA PRO A 101 -14.92 23.99 15.40
C PRO A 101 -14.83 22.49 15.71
N THR A 102 -14.99 22.10 16.99
CA THR A 102 -14.84 20.72 17.46
C THR A 102 -15.61 19.68 16.63
N PRO A 103 -16.89 19.87 16.25
CA PRO A 103 -17.62 18.86 15.47
C PRO A 103 -17.03 18.63 14.07
N GLU A 104 -16.48 19.68 13.46
CA GLU A 104 -15.84 19.60 12.15
C GLU A 104 -14.47 18.93 12.25
N LEU A 105 -13.73 19.23 13.32
CA LEU A 105 -12.45 18.58 13.63
C LEU A 105 -12.64 17.08 13.89
N GLU A 106 -13.64 16.69 14.68
CA GLU A 106 -14.00 15.29 14.91
C GLU A 106 -14.34 14.58 13.58
N TYR A 107 -15.14 15.22 12.72
CA TYR A 107 -15.46 14.65 11.42
C TYR A 107 -14.20 14.46 10.55
N ILE A 108 -13.33 15.47 10.46
CA ILE A 108 -12.08 15.36 9.72
C ILE A 108 -11.25 14.19 10.26
N ILE A 109 -11.06 14.12 11.58
CA ILE A 109 -10.32 13.03 12.23
C ILE A 109 -10.93 11.66 11.88
N THR A 110 -12.26 11.52 11.86
CA THR A 110 -12.89 10.25 11.46
C THR A 110 -12.56 9.87 10.01
N GLN A 111 -12.53 10.84 9.08
CA GLN A 111 -12.16 10.58 7.69
C GLN A 111 -10.68 10.15 7.57
N ILE A 112 -9.78 10.82 8.30
CA ILE A 112 -8.34 10.50 8.25
C ILE A 112 -8.04 9.14 8.90
N ARG A 113 -8.87 8.72 9.86
CA ARG A 113 -8.74 7.42 10.52
C ARG A 113 -9.33 6.26 9.72
N ASP A 114 -10.14 6.52 8.68
CA ASP A 114 -10.71 5.48 7.83
C ASP A 114 -9.71 4.95 6.78
N ASP A 115 -8.68 4.26 7.27
CA ASP A 115 -7.65 3.62 6.44
C ASP A 115 -8.24 2.63 5.43
N ARG A 116 -9.39 2.03 5.75
CA ARG A 116 -10.07 1.05 4.88
C ARG A 116 -10.66 1.68 3.63
N SER A 117 -11.04 2.95 3.69
CA SER A 117 -11.56 3.69 2.54
C SER A 117 -10.45 4.49 1.84
N ILE A 118 -9.58 5.13 2.61
CA ILE A 118 -8.65 6.12 2.07
C ILE A 118 -7.45 5.50 1.34
N ILE A 119 -6.92 4.39 1.86
CA ILE A 119 -5.75 3.73 1.24
C ILE A 119 -6.13 3.14 -0.12
N PRO A 120 -7.25 2.40 -0.29
CA PRO A 120 -7.69 1.97 -1.62
C PRO A 120 -7.89 3.13 -2.59
N GLN A 121 -8.45 4.26 -2.14
CA GLN A 121 -8.63 5.44 -2.98
C GLN A 121 -7.29 6.04 -3.42
N TYR A 122 -6.35 6.20 -2.49
CA TYR A 122 -4.99 6.64 -2.80
C TYR A 122 -4.30 5.71 -3.81
N MET A 123 -4.41 4.41 -3.60
CA MET A 123 -3.85 3.40 -4.51
C MET A 123 -4.48 3.46 -5.91
N LYS A 124 -5.77 3.80 -6.02
CA LYS A 124 -6.46 4.03 -7.31
C LYS A 124 -5.92 5.29 -7.99
N ASN A 125 -5.80 6.39 -7.25
CA ASN A 125 -5.31 7.66 -7.79
C ASN A 125 -3.84 7.56 -8.27
N CYS A 126 -3.06 6.64 -7.70
CA CYS A 126 -1.69 6.34 -8.13
C CYS A 126 -1.59 5.17 -9.13
N LEU A 127 -2.72 4.66 -9.63
CA LEU A 127 -2.82 3.54 -10.58
C LEU A 127 -2.26 2.19 -10.07
N LEU A 128 -1.87 2.10 -8.79
CA LEU A 128 -1.35 0.87 -8.20
C LEU A 128 -2.46 -0.14 -7.87
N TYR A 129 -3.69 0.32 -7.64
CA TYR A 129 -4.79 -0.53 -7.19
C TYR A 129 -5.03 -1.73 -8.10
N GLU A 130 -5.05 -1.53 -9.43
CA GLU A 130 -5.26 -2.60 -10.41
C GLU A 130 -4.00 -3.45 -10.65
N SER A 131 -2.82 -2.94 -10.28
CA SER A 131 -1.56 -3.67 -10.41
C SER A 131 -1.37 -4.72 -9.32
N VAL A 132 -2.00 -4.51 -8.15
CA VAL A 132 -1.95 -5.43 -7.02
C VAL A 132 -2.54 -6.79 -7.39
N ILE A 133 -1.84 -7.84 -6.97
CA ILE A 133 -2.24 -9.22 -7.18
C ILE A 133 -3.14 -9.64 -6.01
N PRO A 134 -4.43 -9.91 -6.24
CA PRO A 134 -5.39 -10.14 -5.16
C PRO A 134 -5.11 -11.48 -4.48
N PHE A 135 -5.03 -11.47 -3.14
CA PHE A 135 -4.89 -12.71 -2.40
C PHE A 135 -6.27 -13.28 -2.07
N THR A 136 -6.68 -14.32 -2.80
CA THR A 136 -7.97 -15.00 -2.61
C THR A 136 -7.96 -16.07 -1.52
N GLY A 137 -6.77 -16.44 -1.01
CA GLY A 137 -6.59 -17.56 -0.07
C GLY A 137 -7.13 -18.89 -0.60
N SER A 138 -7.29 -19.87 0.29
CA SER A 138 -7.81 -21.22 -0.02
C SER A 138 -9.35 -21.26 -0.19
N MET A 139 -9.97 -20.18 -0.69
CA MET A 139 -11.43 -20.08 -0.75
C MET A 139 -11.97 -20.41 -2.14
N ARG A 140 -12.09 -21.72 -2.45
CA ARG A 140 -13.04 -22.21 -3.45
C ARG A 140 -14.45 -22.09 -2.86
N ALA A 141 -15.07 -20.93 -2.98
CA ALA A 141 -16.48 -20.79 -2.68
C ALA A 141 -17.30 -21.09 -3.95
N GLY A 142 -18.36 -21.89 -3.80
CA GLY A 142 -19.28 -22.25 -4.88
C GLY A 142 -19.97 -21.05 -5.54
N SER A 143 -20.79 -21.33 -6.55
CA SER A 143 -21.45 -20.33 -7.39
C SER A 143 -22.13 -19.24 -6.55
N LEU A 144 -21.69 -18.00 -6.73
CA LEU A 144 -22.28 -16.80 -6.13
C LEU A 144 -23.12 -16.06 -7.18
N GLU A 145 -24.17 -15.38 -6.72
CA GLU A 145 -24.88 -14.41 -7.56
C GLU A 145 -23.93 -13.31 -8.09
N PRO A 146 -24.11 -12.83 -9.34
CA PRO A 146 -23.17 -11.92 -9.99
C PRO A 146 -22.84 -10.65 -9.19
N GLU A 147 -23.84 -10.00 -8.58
CA GLU A 147 -23.65 -8.79 -7.77
C GLU A 147 -22.81 -9.05 -6.51
N LYS A 148 -23.12 -10.14 -5.79
CA LYS A 148 -22.35 -10.55 -4.60
C LYS A 148 -20.92 -10.95 -4.97
N ALA A 149 -20.72 -11.54 -6.15
CA ALA A 149 -19.39 -11.86 -6.66
C ALA A 149 -18.57 -10.59 -6.95
N LYS A 150 -19.20 -9.56 -7.54
CA LYS A 150 -18.57 -8.26 -7.84
C LYS A 150 -18.18 -7.52 -6.55
N GLU A 151 -19.10 -7.39 -5.60
CA GLU A 151 -18.80 -6.79 -4.29
C GLU A 151 -17.68 -7.53 -3.55
N ARG A 152 -17.71 -8.87 -3.60
CA ARG A 152 -16.68 -9.68 -2.97
C ARG A 152 -15.31 -9.47 -3.62
N LYS A 153 -15.25 -9.40 -4.95
CA LYS A 153 -14.00 -9.12 -5.67
C LYS A 153 -13.43 -7.76 -5.27
N ALA A 154 -14.28 -6.73 -5.20
CA ALA A 154 -13.86 -5.39 -4.76
C ALA A 154 -13.29 -5.42 -3.33
N LYS A 155 -13.96 -6.11 -2.39
CA LYS A 155 -13.46 -6.26 -1.00
C LYS A 155 -12.09 -6.96 -0.95
N ILE A 156 -11.88 -8.03 -1.73
CA ILE A 156 -10.58 -8.72 -1.78
C ILE A 156 -9.50 -7.79 -2.34
N GLN A 157 -9.83 -7.02 -3.39
CA GLN A 157 -8.92 -6.05 -3.98
C GLN A 157 -8.55 -4.96 -2.98
N ASP A 158 -9.51 -4.40 -2.25
CA ASP A 158 -9.27 -3.35 -1.24
C ASP A 158 -8.31 -3.84 -0.14
N VAL A 159 -8.58 -5.03 0.42
CA VAL A 159 -7.70 -5.60 1.46
C VAL A 159 -6.31 -5.90 0.90
N SER A 160 -6.23 -6.39 -0.34
CA SER A 160 -4.95 -6.65 -1.03
C SER A 160 -4.16 -5.37 -1.29
N ALA A 161 -4.84 -4.29 -1.69
CA ALA A 161 -4.23 -2.98 -1.91
C ALA A 161 -3.69 -2.39 -0.60
N ILE A 162 -4.44 -2.51 0.50
CA ILE A 162 -3.98 -2.09 1.82
C ILE A 162 -2.74 -2.89 2.27
N GLY A 163 -2.76 -4.21 2.09
CA GLY A 163 -1.61 -5.06 2.39
C GLY A 163 -0.38 -4.68 1.57
N SER A 164 -0.55 -4.42 0.29
CA SER A 164 0.50 -3.98 -0.64
C SER A 164 1.07 -2.61 -0.27
N PHE A 165 0.21 -1.67 0.08
CA PHE A 165 0.59 -0.34 0.55
C PHE A 165 1.47 -0.42 1.81
N PHE A 166 1.06 -1.17 2.84
CA PHE A 166 1.89 -1.32 4.04
C PHE A 166 3.16 -2.13 3.79
N THR A 167 3.12 -3.15 2.93
CA THR A 167 4.31 -3.92 2.56
C THR A 167 5.35 -3.04 1.87
N MET A 168 4.92 -2.16 0.97
CA MET A 168 5.78 -1.15 0.33
C MET A 168 6.49 -0.29 1.36
N ILE A 169 5.76 0.33 2.28
CA ILE A 169 6.35 1.17 3.32
C ILE A 169 7.33 0.37 4.18
N GLY A 170 6.98 -0.87 4.54
CA GLY A 170 7.82 -1.77 5.32
C GLY A 170 9.16 -2.09 4.64
N ILE A 171 9.12 -2.49 3.37
CA ILE A 171 10.31 -2.77 2.55
C ILE A 171 11.20 -1.53 2.48
N LEU A 172 10.61 -0.39 2.13
CA LEU A 172 11.35 0.86 1.99
C LEU A 172 11.99 1.30 3.31
N THR A 173 11.27 1.14 4.43
CA THR A 173 11.77 1.49 5.77
C THR A 173 12.99 0.64 6.14
N ILE A 174 12.93 -0.67 5.86
CA ILE A 174 14.04 -1.58 6.17
C ILE A 174 15.25 -1.32 5.26
N LYS A 175 15.00 -0.99 4.00
CA LYS A 175 16.07 -0.82 3.00
C LYS A 175 16.75 0.55 3.10
N PHE A 176 15.99 1.61 3.31
CA PHE A 176 16.46 2.99 3.18
C PHE A 176 16.42 3.79 4.49
N GLY A 177 15.88 3.22 5.57
CA GLY A 177 15.71 3.92 6.84
C GLY A 177 14.38 4.65 6.93
N LYS A 178 13.85 4.75 8.15
CA LYS A 178 12.54 5.34 8.44
C LYS A 178 12.50 6.82 8.07
N GLU A 179 13.53 7.55 8.45
CA GLU A 179 13.62 9.01 8.32
C GLU A 179 13.49 9.41 6.84
N LYS A 180 14.30 8.79 5.98
CA LYS A 180 14.25 9.02 4.53
C LYS A 180 12.89 8.68 3.93
N VAL A 181 12.27 7.57 4.33
CA VAL A 181 10.93 7.18 3.85
C VAL A 181 9.87 8.19 4.26
N VAL A 182 9.95 8.73 5.48
CA VAL A 182 9.03 9.76 5.95
C VAL A 182 9.19 11.04 5.13
N GLU A 183 10.44 11.52 4.99
CA GLU A 183 10.77 12.82 4.39
C GLU A 183 10.58 12.86 2.87
N GLU A 184 10.87 11.77 2.15
CA GLU A 184 10.87 11.76 0.68
C GLU A 184 9.68 11.02 0.04
N LEU A 185 8.97 10.18 0.79
CA LEU A 185 7.80 9.43 0.29
C LEU A 185 6.53 9.78 1.07
N LEU A 186 6.46 9.50 2.37
CA LEU A 186 5.20 9.57 3.09
C LEU A 186 4.66 11.00 3.13
N VAL A 187 5.42 11.95 3.66
CA VAL A 187 4.95 13.32 3.81
C VAL A 187 4.69 13.97 2.43
N PRO A 188 5.67 14.07 1.51
CA PRO A 188 5.47 14.84 0.29
C PRO A 188 4.61 14.15 -0.78
N LYS A 189 4.57 12.82 -0.84
CA LYS A 189 3.87 12.09 -1.91
C LYS A 189 2.59 11.39 -1.44
N VAL A 190 2.65 10.69 -0.31
CA VAL A 190 1.48 9.93 0.18
C VAL A 190 0.46 10.85 0.85
N PHE A 191 0.91 11.75 1.73
CA PHE A 191 0.00 12.66 2.45
C PHE A 191 -0.28 13.93 1.65
N ASN A 192 0.76 14.68 1.29
CA ASN A 192 0.65 16.03 0.70
C ASN A 192 0.74 16.05 -0.83
N GLY A 193 0.87 14.88 -1.47
CA GLY A 193 0.96 14.79 -2.92
C GLY A 193 -0.34 15.23 -3.61
N LYS A 194 -0.28 15.55 -4.91
CA LYS A 194 -1.45 15.93 -5.72
C LYS A 194 -2.57 14.88 -5.73
N SER A 195 -2.20 13.62 -5.59
CA SER A 195 -3.11 12.48 -5.47
C SER A 195 -3.14 11.90 -4.05
N GLY A 196 -2.64 12.68 -3.08
CA GLY A 196 -2.37 12.26 -1.72
C GLY A 196 -3.61 12.18 -0.84
N ILE A 197 -3.42 11.65 0.36
CA ILE A 197 -4.45 11.41 1.36
C ILE A 197 -5.19 12.70 1.73
N ILE A 198 -4.48 13.82 1.91
CA ILE A 198 -5.09 15.09 2.31
C ILE A 198 -6.01 15.62 1.20
N GLU A 199 -5.60 15.50 -0.06
CA GLU A 199 -6.44 15.92 -1.20
C GLU A 199 -7.73 15.10 -1.25
N ILE A 200 -7.63 13.77 -1.11
CA ILE A 200 -8.78 12.86 -1.08
C ILE A 200 -9.78 13.25 0.02
N ILE A 201 -9.29 13.64 1.20
CA ILE A 201 -10.15 14.08 2.31
C ILE A 201 -10.79 15.43 1.99
N THR A 202 -10.01 16.37 1.49
CA THR A 202 -10.48 17.72 1.14
C THR A 202 -11.60 17.65 0.10
N GLU A 203 -11.45 16.83 -0.95
CA GLU A 203 -12.50 16.59 -1.95
C GLU A 203 -13.78 16.01 -1.34
N ARG A 204 -13.66 15.03 -0.43
CA ARG A 204 -14.82 14.42 0.26
C ARG A 204 -15.58 15.43 1.10
N ILE A 205 -14.87 16.33 1.79
CA ILE A 205 -15.47 17.38 2.61
C ILE A 205 -16.13 18.44 1.70
N GLY A 206 -15.44 18.85 0.63
CA GLY A 206 -15.93 19.85 -0.33
C GLY A 206 -17.23 19.41 -1.02
N ASN A 207 -17.30 18.15 -1.47
CA ASN A 207 -18.48 17.58 -2.13
C ASN A 207 -19.71 17.45 -1.22
N ARG A 208 -19.55 17.58 0.11
CA ARG A 208 -20.67 17.60 1.06
C ARG A 208 -21.30 18.99 1.21
N ARG A 209 -20.56 20.04 0.87
CA ARG A 209 -21.03 21.44 0.99
C ARG A 209 -21.76 21.94 -0.28
N GLN A 210 -21.87 21.10 -1.31
CA GLN A 210 -22.67 21.30 -2.53
C GLN A 210 -23.98 20.52 -2.44
#